data_AF-A0A6C0P024-F1
#
_entry.id   AF-A0A6C0P024-F1
#
_cell.length_a   1.000
_cell.length_b   1.000
_cell.length_c   1.000
_cell.angle_alpha   90.00
_cell.angle_beta   90.00
_cell.angle_gamma   90.00
#
_symmetry.space_group_name_H-M   'P 1'
#
loop_
_entity.id
_entity.type
_entity.pdbx_description
1 polymer ?
#
loop_
_entity_poly.entity_id
_entity_poly.type
_entity_poly.pdbx_seq_one_letter_code
_entity_poly.pdbx_strand_id
1 'polypeptide(L)'
;MFGEDGQSALFEQLRLQYESDLRSYCRMLTGTPWDAEDLYQETMLKSLRANAAFLSHLAPRAFLFRVASNAWLDVCRKRKADVRLPVGHEALASETDTYSFDTEAALHRGS
;
A
#
# COMPACT_ATOMS: atom_id res chain seq x y z
N MET A 1 -29.66 -5.46 3.60
CA MET A 1 -28.82 -4.25 3.43
C MET A 1 -27.74 -4.34 4.51
N PHE A 2 -26.66 -5.10 4.25
CA PHE A 2 -25.56 -5.24 5.21
C PHE A 2 -24.62 -4.07 4.97
N GLY A 3 -24.83 -3.03 5.79
CA GLY A 3 -24.25 -1.70 5.64
C GLY A 3 -22.73 -1.69 5.78
N GLU A 4 -22.15 -0.61 5.29
CA GLU A 4 -20.73 -0.27 5.23
C GLU A 4 -19.99 -0.44 6.59
N ASP A 5 -20.75 -0.53 7.69
CA ASP A 5 -20.29 -0.79 9.05
C ASP A 5 -19.56 -2.14 9.19
N GLY A 6 -20.03 -3.20 8.52
CA GLY A 6 -19.43 -4.54 8.64
C GLY A 6 -18.06 -4.66 7.95
N GLN A 7 -17.90 -3.98 6.81
CA GLN A 7 -16.63 -3.94 6.07
C GLN A 7 -15.58 -3.11 6.80
N SER A 8 -16.01 -2.00 7.39
CA SER A 8 -15.14 -1.12 8.19
C SER A 8 -14.61 -1.83 9.44
N ALA A 9 -15.47 -2.59 10.13
CA ALA A 9 -15.06 -3.39 11.29
C ALA A 9 -14.06 -4.50 10.93
N LEU A 10 -14.31 -5.22 9.83
CA LEU A 10 -13.40 -6.26 9.35
C LEU A 10 -12.05 -5.69 8.91
N PHE A 11 -12.07 -4.55 8.22
CA PHE A 11 -10.86 -3.82 7.85
C PHE A 11 -10.04 -3.48 9.10
N GLU A 12 -10.66 -2.84 10.10
CA GLU A 12 -9.99 -2.49 11.35
C GLU A 12 -9.43 -3.71 12.09
N GLN A 13 -10.14 -4.82 12.08
CA GLN A 13 -9.67 -6.05 12.72
C GLN A 13 -8.41 -6.61 12.03
N LEU A 14 -8.43 -6.69 10.69
CA LEU A 14 -7.26 -7.10 9.90
C LEU A 14 -6.11 -6.08 10.05
N ARG A 15 -6.45 -4.79 10.12
CA ARG A 15 -5.50 -3.69 10.35
C ARG A 15 -4.72 -3.92 11.63
N LEU A 16 -5.41 -4.11 12.73
CA LEU A 16 -4.83 -4.36 14.05
C LEU A 16 -4.03 -5.66 14.07
N GLN A 17 -4.52 -6.70 13.39
CA GLN A 17 -3.84 -7.99 13.30
C GLN A 17 -2.46 -7.88 12.62
N TYR A 18 -2.34 -7.08 11.56
CA TYR A 18 -1.10 -6.96 10.78
C TYR A 18 -0.27 -5.72 11.11
N GLU A 19 -0.73 -4.84 12.00
CA GLU A 19 -0.08 -3.56 12.29
C GLU A 19 1.38 -3.72 12.75
N SER A 20 1.64 -4.62 13.71
CA SER A 20 3.00 -4.82 14.26
C SER A 20 3.98 -5.34 13.21
N ASP A 21 3.55 -6.34 12.45
CA ASP A 21 4.33 -6.96 11.37
C ASP A 21 4.62 -5.95 10.25
N LEU A 22 3.61 -5.18 9.84
CA LEU A 22 3.74 -4.20 8.76
C LEU A 22 4.66 -3.05 9.18
N ARG A 23 4.54 -2.54 10.40
CA ARG A 23 5.45 -1.52 10.94
C ARG A 23 6.89 -2.01 11.00
N SER A 24 7.12 -3.26 11.39
CA SER A 24 8.46 -3.88 11.39
C SER A 24 9.02 -4.00 9.98
N TYR A 25 8.17 -4.38 9.02
CA TYR A 25 8.54 -4.45 7.60
C TYR A 25 8.88 -3.08 7.01
N CYS A 26 8.07 -2.05 7.29
CA CYS A 26 8.36 -0.67 6.89
C CYS A 26 9.69 -0.19 7.48
N ARG A 27 9.98 -0.48 8.75
CA ARG A 27 11.28 -0.16 9.38
C ARG A 27 12.45 -0.84 8.67
N MET A 28 12.29 -2.10 8.28
CA MET A 28 13.31 -2.83 7.54
C MET A 28 13.55 -2.24 6.14
N LEU A 29 12.49 -1.78 5.46
CA LEU A 29 12.55 -1.20 4.12
C LEU A 29 13.20 0.19 4.12
N THR A 30 12.80 1.06 5.05
CA THR A 30 13.20 2.47 5.02
C THR A 30 14.49 2.76 5.79
N GLY A 31 14.81 1.93 6.78
CA GLY A 31 15.99 2.09 7.63
C GLY A 31 15.91 3.24 8.63
N THR A 32 14.86 4.07 8.59
CA THR A 32 14.64 5.17 9.56
C THR A 32 13.23 5.08 10.16
N PRO A 33 13.06 5.44 11.45
CA PRO A 33 11.76 5.36 12.11
C PRO A 33 10.74 6.35 11.52
N TRP A 34 11.19 7.51 11.04
CA TRP A 34 10.33 8.53 10.45
C TRP A 34 9.78 8.10 9.09
N ASP A 35 10.65 7.66 8.18
CA ASP A 35 10.22 7.16 6.86
C ASP A 35 9.36 5.90 7.01
N ALA A 36 9.63 5.06 8.03
CA ALA A 36 8.83 3.87 8.28
C ALA A 36 7.39 4.21 8.69
N GLU A 37 7.20 5.24 9.52
CA GLU A 37 5.87 5.70 9.90
C GLU A 37 5.13 6.29 8.70
N ASP A 38 5.79 7.14 7.92
CA ASP A 38 5.19 7.74 6.73
C ASP A 38 4.76 6.68 5.71
N LEU A 39 5.64 5.71 5.44
CA LEU A 39 5.35 4.58 4.56
C LEU A 39 4.19 3.72 5.09
N TYR A 40 4.13 3.48 6.40
CA TYR A 40 3.02 2.77 7.01
C TYR A 40 1.70 3.51 6.77
N GLN A 41 1.64 4.81 7.09
CA GLN A 41 0.44 5.61 6.91
C GLN A 41 -0.01 5.67 5.45
N GLU A 42 0.92 5.82 4.51
CA GLU A 42 0.61 5.79 3.07
C GLU A 42 0.03 4.43 2.64
N THR A 43 0.60 3.34 3.16
CA THR A 43 0.10 1.98 2.91
C THR A 43 -1.33 1.81 3.42
N MET A 44 -1.65 2.33 4.61
CA MET A 44 -2.99 2.25 5.18
C MET A 44 -3.99 3.05 4.35
N LEU A 45 -3.64 4.26 3.92
CA LEU A 45 -4.49 5.09 3.05
C LEU A 45 -4.77 4.40 1.70
N LYS A 46 -3.74 3.80 1.08
CA LYS A 46 -3.89 3.04 -0.17
C LYS A 46 -4.78 1.81 0.02
N SER A 47 -4.62 1.11 1.14
CA SER A 47 -5.42 -0.08 1.47
C SER A 47 -6.88 0.26 1.77
N LEU A 48 -7.14 1.38 2.45
CA LEU A 48 -8.49 1.92 2.66
C LEU A 48 -9.18 2.31 1.36
N ARG A 49 -8.46 2.95 0.44
CA ARG A 49 -9.01 3.27 -0.91
C ARG A 49 -9.34 2.00 -1.70
N ALA A 50 -8.57 0.93 -1.48
CA ALA A 50 -8.78 -0.37 -2.08
C ALA A 50 -9.56 -1.35 -1.16
N ASN A 51 -10.37 -0.85 -0.22
CA ASN A 51 -10.96 -1.67 0.85
C ASN A 51 -11.77 -2.87 0.32
N ALA A 52 -12.63 -2.65 -0.69
CA ALA A 52 -13.41 -3.75 -1.29
C ALA A 52 -12.53 -4.86 -1.87
N ALA A 53 -11.38 -4.48 -2.43
CA ALA A 53 -10.43 -5.38 -3.07
C ALA A 53 -9.53 -6.08 -2.03
N PHE A 54 -9.20 -5.38 -0.94
CA PHE A 54 -8.50 -5.93 0.21
C PHE A 54 -9.33 -6.98 0.95
N LEU A 55 -10.60 -6.70 1.21
CA LEU A 55 -11.51 -7.60 1.94
C LEU A 55 -11.92 -8.83 1.11
N SER A 56 -11.94 -8.72 -0.21
CA SER A 56 -12.22 -9.84 -1.12
C SER A 56 -10.99 -10.69 -1.45
N HIS A 57 -9.80 -10.28 -1.01
CA HIS A 57 -8.56 -10.98 -1.33
C HIS A 57 -8.39 -12.24 -0.48
N LEU A 58 -8.01 -13.35 -1.13
CA LEU A 58 -7.70 -14.63 -0.45
C LEU A 58 -6.51 -14.54 0.52
N ALA A 59 -5.67 -13.51 0.41
CA ALA A 59 -4.46 -13.33 1.22
C ALA A 59 -4.25 -11.85 1.61
N PRO A 60 -5.02 -11.31 2.58
CA PRO A 60 -4.97 -9.89 2.95
C PRO A 60 -3.58 -9.45 3.44
N ARG A 61 -2.86 -10.33 4.12
CA ARG A 61 -1.46 -10.07 4.51
C ARG A 61 -0.57 -9.80 3.29
N ALA A 62 -0.57 -10.69 2.30
CA ALA A 62 0.29 -10.54 1.12
C ALA A 62 -0.04 -9.24 0.34
N PHE A 63 -1.32 -8.86 0.30
CA PHE A 63 -1.76 -7.60 -0.28
C PHE A 63 -1.14 -6.39 0.43
N LEU A 64 -1.25 -6.28 1.76
CA LEU A 64 -0.69 -5.15 2.52
C LEU A 64 0.81 -4.99 2.31
N PHE A 65 1.56 -6.09 2.33
CA PHE A 65 3.01 -6.05 2.14
C PHE A 65 3.40 -5.67 0.71
N ARG A 66 2.60 -6.07 -0.28
CA ARG A 66 2.78 -5.64 -1.67
C ARG A 66 2.52 -4.14 -1.83
N VAL A 67 1.44 -3.63 -1.24
CA VAL A 67 1.12 -2.18 -1.24
C VAL A 67 2.25 -1.38 -0.59
N ALA A 68 2.76 -1.82 0.57
CA ALA A 68 3.90 -1.18 1.24
C ALA A 68 5.16 -1.18 0.37
N SER A 69 5.46 -2.31 -0.28
CA SER A 69 6.64 -2.42 -1.15
C SER A 69 6.53 -1.48 -2.36
N ASN A 70 5.36 -1.42 -2.99
CA ASN A 70 5.12 -0.53 -4.13
C ASN A 70 5.18 0.94 -3.72
N ALA A 71 4.56 1.31 -2.59
CA ALA A 71 4.66 2.66 -2.04
C ALA A 71 6.13 3.07 -1.78
N TRP A 72 6.94 2.17 -1.21
CA TRP A 72 8.35 2.44 -0.98
C TRP A 72 9.15 2.61 -2.28
N LEU A 73 8.87 1.79 -3.30
CA LEU A 73 9.50 1.94 -4.61
C LEU A 73 9.18 3.29 -5.24
N ASP A 74 7.94 3.78 -5.09
CA ASP A 74 7.54 5.11 -5.58
C ASP A 74 8.28 6.24 -4.84
N VAL A 75 8.43 6.12 -3.52
CA VAL A 75 9.24 7.05 -2.72
C VAL A 75 10.69 7.05 -3.19
N CYS A 76 11.28 5.87 -3.41
CA CYS A 76 12.64 5.73 -3.93
C CYS A 76 12.81 6.34 -5.32
N ARG A 77 11.83 6.16 -6.22
CA ARG A 77 11.82 6.76 -7.56
C ARG A 77 11.76 8.28 -7.49
N LYS A 78 10.90 8.85 -6.64
CA LYS A 78 10.80 10.29 -6.40
C LYS A 78 12.10 10.87 -5.86
N ARG A 79 12.70 10.24 -4.83
CA ARG A 79 14.00 10.68 -4.26
C ARG A 79 15.12 10.68 -5.30
N LYS A 80 15.16 9.69 -6.21
CA LYS A 80 16.13 9.65 -7.31
C LYS A 80 15.89 10.73 -8.37
N ALA A 81 14.63 11.10 -8.62
CA ALA A 81 14.29 12.20 -9.52
C ALA A 81 14.68 13.56 -8.91
N ASP A 82 14.49 13.72 -7.60
CA ASP A 82 14.83 14.95 -6.86
C ASP A 82 16.34 15.23 -6.85
N VAL A 83 17.15 14.18 -6.72
CA VAL A 83 18.63 14.29 -6.83
C VAL A 83 19.10 14.67 -8.25
N ARG A 84 18.23 14.55 -9.28
CA ARG A 84 18.63 14.74 -10.68
C ARG A 84 18.45 16.17 -11.21
N LEU A 85 17.90 17.13 -10.46
CA LEU A 85 17.65 18.49 -10.99
C LEU A 85 17.95 19.63 -9.99
N PRO A 86 18.70 20.68 -10.38
CA PRO A 86 18.64 21.97 -9.71
C PRO A 86 17.46 22.79 -10.26
N VAL A 87 16.55 23.17 -9.36
CA VAL A 87 15.58 24.30 -9.39
C VAL A 87 14.81 24.55 -10.70
N GLY A 88 13.50 24.31 -10.64
CA GLY A 88 12.51 24.85 -11.57
C GLY A 88 11.12 24.36 -11.18
N HIS A 89 10.33 25.27 -10.62
CA HIS A 89 8.94 25.10 -10.21
C HIS A 89 8.06 24.39 -11.28
N GLU A 90 7.01 23.71 -10.81
CA GLU A 90 5.95 22.99 -11.55
C GLU A 90 6.29 21.59 -12.08
N ALA A 91 6.26 20.62 -11.17
CA ALA A 91 5.85 19.27 -11.53
C ALA A 91 5.02 18.68 -10.40
N LEU A 92 3.69 18.77 -10.52
CA LEU A 92 2.83 17.65 -10.20
C LEU A 92 1.72 17.63 -11.24
N ALA A 93 2.09 17.02 -12.38
CA ALA A 93 1.15 16.27 -13.16
C ALA A 93 0.32 15.40 -12.20
N SER A 94 -0.97 15.72 -12.16
CA SER A 94 -2.03 14.77 -11.92
C SER A 94 -1.70 13.48 -12.65
N GLU A 95 -1.62 12.39 -11.92
CA GLU A 95 -2.06 11.09 -12.42
C GLU A 95 -2.39 10.26 -11.20
N THR A 96 -3.69 10.21 -10.90
CA THR A 96 -4.32 9.00 -10.41
C THR A 96 -3.86 7.86 -11.30
N ASP A 97 -2.72 7.26 -10.94
CA ASP A 97 -2.33 5.98 -11.48
C ASP A 97 -3.47 5.06 -11.12
N THR A 98 -4.22 4.68 -12.15
CA THR A 98 -5.26 3.67 -12.08
C THR A 98 -4.52 2.41 -11.66
N TYR A 99 -4.50 2.17 -10.35
CA TYR A 99 -3.75 1.09 -9.73
C TYR A 99 -4.40 -0.20 -10.20
N SER A 100 -3.85 -0.76 -11.28
CA SER A 100 -4.33 -1.98 -11.92
C SER A 100 -4.30 -3.08 -10.86
N PHE A 101 -5.47 -3.39 -10.35
CA PHE A 101 -5.69 -4.54 -9.50
C PHE A 101 -5.59 -5.74 -10.43
N ASP A 102 -4.40 -6.29 -10.60
CA ASP A 102 -4.22 -7.57 -11.30
C ASP A 102 -4.90 -8.67 -10.46
N THR A 103 -6.21 -8.80 -10.65
CA THR A 103 -7.03 -9.97 -10.32
C THR A 103 -6.81 -11.07 -11.35
N GLU A 104 -5.56 -11.40 -11.66
CA GLU A 104 -5.26 -12.57 -12.48
C GLU A 104 -3.90 -13.13 -12.10
N ALA A 105 -3.90 -14.16 -11.22
CA ALA A 105 -2.98 -15.30 -11.26
C ALA A 105 -2.97 -16.09 -9.94
N ALA A 106 -4.07 -16.78 -9.61
CA ALA A 106 -4.03 -17.79 -8.55
C ALA A 106 -4.95 -19.01 -8.76
N LEU A 107 -5.46 -19.27 -9.97
CA LEU A 107 -6.33 -20.44 -10.21
C LEU A 107 -5.96 -21.34 -11.41
N HIS A 108 -4.70 -21.39 -11.82
CA HIS A 108 -4.23 -22.44 -12.76
C HIS A 108 -2.96 -23.16 -12.27
N ARG A 109 -3.07 -23.83 -11.12
CA ARG A 109 -2.32 -25.07 -10.88
C ARG A 109 -3.31 -26.15 -10.51
N GLY A 110 -3.59 -27.04 -11.46
CA GLY A 110 -4.43 -28.21 -11.22
C GLY A 110 -5.15 -28.67 -12.47
N SER A 111 -4.40 -29.29 -13.39
CA SER A 111 -4.87 -30.49 -14.07
C SER A 111 -3.68 -31.36 -14.46
#